data_AF-A0A1E1M865-F1
#
_entry.id   AF-A0A1E1M865-F1
#
_cell.length_a   1.000
_cell.length_b   1.000
_cell.length_c   1.000
_cell.angle_alpha   90.00
_cell.angle_beta   90.00
_cell.angle_gamma   90.00
#
_symmetry.space_group_name_H-M   'P 1'
#
loop_
_entity.id
_entity.type
_entity.pdbx_description
1 polymer ?
#
loop_
_entity_poly.entity_id
_entity_poly.type
_entity_poly.pdbx_seq_one_letter_code
_entity_poly.pdbx_strand_id
1 'polypeptide(L)'
;MEQGGYFEEEEVEEGETEPLVHSPDVERGAESSRAAAAAAIKTPSARRGRSVSKTFSRRVLLMLRDVVRATTNQSLMSGEPKIGPRRNLMATIFGFTTSRHDSLRETAWLDGLRGVAALLVMVYHYHLDMFNFSTEAPYGSPKTEWWELWRLPYLRIIWCSGATQVGIFFVLSGFVLSWSSLSSIREGQSEKFVLSLSSSVFRRWMRLFVPCFLIGILSLVQFYTGLIDLAPMARKDTFPAQVMDYIWECQRFANPFHLERVGFDVFMKYNHTMWTMPAEWAGSLAVFLVLLMVSRIRNYTRRTIILVLVPTYCCLSAQWNYWLFTTGILLADYVKQAGGFDQLSANMTRRSRIFWIVMLLLGGWLGGVPQKRDWYERPGYEWTDKFIPQNWRGIDDGGRFLWCWSGIMTIWGFSHFASTRRFFERPSCRYLGKISFMLYLTHRMIGTIVGSWMRKQLPYVLGTPFFRPEEPDVELLVIRGFVRNIFVYLLQWACMLPMALALANWSTILVDEPSVRFAKWVDDIFVSSGAVGLELRAV
;
A
#
# COMPACT_ATOMS: atom_id res chain seq x y z
N MET A 1 -23.39 -14.79 2.76
CA MET A 1 -24.67 -15.47 2.52
C MET A 1 -24.56 -16.11 1.15
N GLU A 2 -24.59 -17.44 1.10
CA GLU A 2 -24.73 -18.22 -0.14
C GLU A 2 -26.22 -18.41 -0.45
N GLN A 3 -26.55 -18.37 -1.75
CA GLN A 3 -27.65 -18.97 -2.52
C GLN A 3 -27.67 -18.19 -3.85
N GLY A 4 -27.60 -18.75 -5.07
CA GLY A 4 -27.95 -20.09 -5.56
C GLY A 4 -29.35 -20.05 -6.18
N GLY A 5 -29.48 -19.82 -7.50
CA GLY A 5 -30.79 -19.87 -8.18
C GLY A 5 -30.83 -19.41 -9.65
N TYR A 6 -30.68 -20.39 -10.54
CA TYR A 6 -31.29 -20.60 -11.86
C TYR A 6 -31.08 -19.69 -13.09
N PHE A 7 -30.69 -20.40 -14.16
CA PHE A 7 -30.63 -20.06 -15.59
C PHE A 7 -32.02 -19.88 -16.21
N GLU A 8 -32.10 -19.04 -17.25
CA GLU A 8 -33.00 -19.24 -18.40
C GLU A 8 -32.24 -18.84 -19.67
N GLU A 9 -32.10 -19.81 -20.59
CA GLU A 9 -31.61 -19.68 -21.96
C GLU A 9 -32.77 -19.25 -22.88
N GLU A 10 -32.52 -18.35 -23.81
CA GLU A 10 -33.31 -18.22 -25.04
C GLU A 10 -32.35 -18.02 -26.21
N GLU A 11 -32.31 -19.03 -27.09
CA GLU A 11 -31.62 -19.07 -28.38
C GLU A 11 -32.65 -18.93 -29.51
N VAL A 12 -32.14 -18.79 -30.76
CA VAL A 12 -32.80 -18.93 -32.08
C VAL A 12 -33.27 -17.58 -32.68
N GLU A 13 -32.92 -17.12 -33.90
CA GLU A 13 -32.47 -17.79 -35.15
C GLU A 13 -31.70 -16.86 -36.12
N GLU A 14 -31.08 -17.49 -37.11
CA GLU A 14 -30.19 -17.04 -38.19
C GLU A 14 -30.82 -16.20 -39.33
N GLY A 15 -29.94 -15.58 -40.13
CA GLY A 15 -30.27 -15.12 -41.49
C GLY A 15 -29.02 -14.72 -42.28
N GLU A 16 -28.48 -15.66 -43.06
CA GLU A 16 -27.40 -15.48 -44.04
C GLU A 16 -27.80 -14.58 -45.22
N THR A 17 -26.82 -13.90 -45.84
CA THR A 17 -26.53 -13.96 -47.30
C THR A 17 -25.41 -12.98 -47.72
N GLU A 18 -24.29 -13.54 -48.19
CA GLU A 18 -23.34 -12.96 -49.19
C GLU A 18 -23.77 -13.46 -50.61
N PRO A 19 -23.11 -13.17 -51.78
CA PRO A 19 -21.77 -12.59 -52.05
C PRO A 19 -21.67 -11.64 -53.29
N LEU A 20 -20.42 -11.26 -53.66
CA LEU A 20 -19.81 -11.02 -55.01
C LEU A 20 -18.98 -9.71 -55.06
N VAL A 21 -17.64 -9.72 -54.94
CA VAL A 21 -16.56 -10.03 -55.93
C VAL A 21 -16.51 -9.11 -57.16
N HIS A 22 -15.50 -8.22 -57.21
CA HIS A 22 -14.65 -8.01 -58.40
C HIS A 22 -13.36 -7.21 -58.06
N SER A 23 -12.20 -7.86 -58.18
CA SER A 23 -10.86 -7.30 -58.52
C SER A 23 -10.72 -7.25 -60.07
N PRO A 24 -9.62 -6.80 -60.75
CA PRO A 24 -8.19 -6.64 -60.33
C PRO A 24 -7.46 -5.36 -60.84
N ASP A 25 -6.39 -4.91 -60.19
CA ASP A 25 -4.91 -5.04 -60.43
C ASP A 25 -4.30 -4.48 -61.75
N VAL A 26 -3.14 -3.79 -61.63
CA VAL A 26 -1.78 -4.28 -62.01
C VAL A 26 -0.79 -3.13 -62.36
N GLU A 27 0.29 -3.07 -61.56
CA GLU A 27 1.74 -2.84 -61.80
C GLU A 27 2.31 -1.93 -62.92
N ARG A 28 3.38 -1.20 -62.55
CA ARG A 28 4.75 -1.33 -63.12
C ARG A 28 5.79 -0.48 -62.39
N GLY A 29 7.00 -1.04 -62.19
CA GLY A 29 8.25 -0.26 -62.09
C GLY A 29 9.28 -0.78 -61.09
N ALA A 30 10.20 -1.62 -61.56
CA ALA A 30 11.33 -2.17 -60.81
C ALA A 30 12.68 -1.54 -61.22
N GLU A 31 13.62 -1.53 -60.26
CA GLU A 31 15.07 -1.82 -60.37
C GLU A 31 16.18 -0.78 -60.68
N SER A 32 17.31 -1.05 -60.00
CA SER A 32 18.69 -0.50 -60.04
C SER A 32 18.89 0.86 -59.32
N SER A 33 19.82 1.03 -58.37
CA SER A 33 21.22 0.64 -58.34
C SER A 33 21.75 0.51 -56.89
N ARG A 34 22.36 -0.63 -56.57
CA ARG A 34 23.20 -0.85 -55.38
C ARG A 34 24.52 -1.44 -55.83
N ALA A 35 25.60 -0.66 -55.76
CA ALA A 35 26.96 -1.17 -55.57
C ALA A 35 27.89 -0.05 -55.09
N ALA A 36 28.78 -0.42 -54.16
CA ALA A 36 30.02 0.25 -53.77
C ALA A 36 29.95 1.46 -52.81
N ALA A 37 30.09 1.19 -51.51
CA ALA A 37 31.04 1.89 -50.63
C ALA A 37 31.14 1.17 -49.27
N ALA A 38 32.02 0.17 -49.19
CA ALA A 38 32.49 -0.36 -47.93
C ALA A 38 33.64 0.52 -47.41
N ALA A 39 33.41 1.29 -46.36
CA ALA A 39 34.47 1.90 -45.57
C ALA A 39 34.06 1.91 -44.09
N ALA A 40 34.93 1.34 -43.27
CA ALA A 40 34.71 0.97 -41.88
C ALA A 40 34.39 2.17 -40.97
N ILE A 41 33.25 2.12 -40.28
CA ILE A 41 32.92 2.99 -39.15
C ILE A 41 32.88 2.12 -37.88
N LYS A 42 33.86 2.34 -36.99
CA LYS A 42 33.88 1.77 -35.64
C LYS A 42 32.74 2.37 -34.83
N THR A 43 31.78 1.56 -34.42
CA THR A 43 30.74 1.91 -33.44
C THR A 43 31.29 1.82 -32.00
N PRO A 44 31.07 2.81 -31.13
CA PRO A 44 31.34 2.65 -29.70
C PRO A 44 30.29 1.73 -29.06
N SER A 45 30.79 0.67 -28.44
CA SER A 45 30.05 -0.45 -27.89
C SER A 45 29.00 -0.10 -26.82
N ALA A 46 27.91 -0.87 -26.86
CA ALA A 46 26.87 -1.07 -25.86
C ALA A 46 27.40 -1.61 -24.50
N ARG A 47 28.13 -0.79 -23.74
CA ARG A 47 28.77 -1.22 -22.46
C ARG A 47 28.07 -0.75 -21.18
N ARG A 48 27.06 0.12 -21.24
CA ARG A 48 26.41 0.67 -20.02
C ARG A 48 25.19 -0.11 -19.49
N GLY A 49 24.46 -0.85 -20.32
CA GLY A 49 23.28 -1.63 -19.89
C GLY A 49 23.59 -2.96 -19.18
N ARG A 50 24.76 -3.58 -19.44
CA ARG A 50 25.15 -4.87 -18.85
C ARG A 50 25.65 -4.79 -17.41
N SER A 51 26.05 -3.61 -16.93
CA SER A 51 26.62 -3.44 -15.58
C SER A 51 25.55 -3.55 -14.47
N VAL A 52 24.35 -3.01 -14.71
CA VAL A 52 23.27 -3.02 -13.71
C VAL A 52 22.73 -4.43 -13.50
N SER A 53 22.48 -5.18 -14.59
CA SER A 53 22.03 -6.58 -14.53
C SER A 53 23.07 -7.51 -13.88
N LYS A 54 24.36 -7.39 -14.23
CA LYS A 54 25.42 -8.19 -13.60
C LYS A 54 25.62 -7.86 -12.11
N THR A 55 25.52 -6.59 -11.73
CA THR A 55 25.66 -6.17 -10.33
C THR A 55 24.46 -6.59 -9.49
N PHE A 56 23.26 -6.48 -10.05
CA PHE A 56 22.01 -6.94 -9.46
C PHE A 56 22.03 -8.46 -9.26
N SER A 57 22.31 -9.22 -10.32
CA SER A 57 22.40 -10.68 -10.27
C SER A 57 23.47 -11.14 -9.29
N ARG A 58 24.66 -10.50 -9.26
CA ARG A 58 25.75 -10.85 -8.32
C ARG A 58 25.39 -10.57 -6.87
N ARG A 59 24.70 -9.47 -6.55
CA ARG A 59 24.26 -9.19 -5.16
C ARG A 59 23.17 -10.16 -4.71
N VAL A 60 22.21 -10.48 -5.58
CA VAL A 60 21.17 -11.48 -5.29
C VAL A 60 21.80 -12.86 -5.09
N LEU A 61 22.74 -13.27 -5.94
CA LEU A 61 23.45 -14.54 -5.80
C LEU A 61 24.28 -14.61 -4.51
N LEU A 62 24.98 -13.52 -4.16
CA LEU A 62 25.76 -13.46 -2.92
C LEU A 62 24.86 -13.50 -1.68
N MET A 63 23.70 -12.84 -1.71
CA MET A 63 22.76 -12.90 -0.60
C MET A 63 22.05 -14.26 -0.49
N LEU A 64 21.66 -14.88 -1.61
CA LEU A 64 21.13 -16.25 -1.63
C LEU A 64 22.18 -17.25 -1.12
N ARG A 65 23.44 -17.07 -1.52
CA ARG A 65 24.57 -17.86 -1.00
C ARG A 65 24.75 -17.67 0.51
N ASP A 66 24.63 -16.45 1.01
CA ASP A 66 24.78 -16.15 2.44
C ASP A 66 23.58 -16.66 3.27
N VAL A 67 22.36 -16.68 2.70
CA VAL A 67 21.17 -17.33 3.29
C VAL A 67 21.38 -18.84 3.34
N VAL A 68 21.79 -19.46 2.23
CA VAL A 68 22.08 -20.91 2.15
C VAL A 68 23.20 -21.31 3.10
N ARG A 69 24.26 -20.49 3.23
CA ARG A 69 25.35 -20.71 4.20
C ARG A 69 24.91 -20.51 5.66
N ALA A 70 23.90 -19.69 5.91
CA ALA A 70 23.37 -19.48 7.26
C ALA A 70 22.38 -20.59 7.67
N THR A 71 21.67 -21.20 6.71
CA THR A 71 20.74 -22.32 6.96
C THR A 71 21.42 -23.68 6.93
N THR A 72 22.47 -23.83 6.12
CA THR A 72 23.26 -25.06 6.04
C THR A 72 24.45 -24.86 6.96
N ASN A 73 24.43 -25.46 8.16
CA ASN A 73 25.48 -25.34 9.17
C ASN A 73 26.77 -26.08 8.73
N GLN A 74 27.25 -25.85 7.50
CA GLN A 74 28.50 -26.36 6.97
C GLN A 74 29.65 -25.46 7.44
N SER A 75 30.03 -25.65 8.70
CA SER A 75 31.45 -25.66 9.02
C SER A 75 32.03 -26.90 8.35
N LEU A 76 32.86 -26.74 7.32
CA LEU A 76 33.99 -27.63 7.01
C LEU A 76 34.84 -27.01 5.89
N MET A 77 36.08 -26.69 6.25
CA MET A 77 37.30 -26.73 5.41
C MET A 77 37.36 -25.86 4.15
N SER A 78 37.75 -24.60 4.29
CA SER A 78 38.84 -24.00 3.47
C SER A 78 39.21 -22.62 4.01
N GLY A 79 40.51 -22.40 4.20
CA GLY A 79 41.09 -21.22 4.81
C GLY A 79 41.09 -20.01 3.86
N GLU A 80 39.99 -19.25 3.86
CA GLU A 80 39.95 -17.90 3.29
C GLU A 80 39.78 -16.82 4.39
N PRO A 81 40.36 -15.62 4.18
CA PRO A 81 40.46 -14.61 5.23
C PRO A 81 39.08 -14.09 5.64
N LYS A 82 38.90 -13.90 6.96
CA LYS A 82 37.68 -13.42 7.62
C LYS A 82 37.29 -12.03 7.11
N ILE A 83 36.40 -11.95 6.12
CA ILE A 83 35.76 -10.69 5.71
C ILE A 83 34.44 -10.52 6.46
N GLY A 84 34.41 -9.53 7.36
CA GLY A 84 33.20 -8.89 7.89
C GLY A 84 32.58 -9.56 9.13
N PRO A 85 31.97 -8.76 10.05
CA PRO A 85 31.29 -9.29 11.22
C PRO A 85 30.15 -10.22 10.78
N ARG A 86 30.08 -11.43 11.36
CA ARG A 86 29.00 -12.40 11.14
C ARG A 86 27.66 -11.67 11.22
N ARG A 87 26.98 -11.49 10.08
CA ARG A 87 25.61 -10.98 10.07
C ARG A 87 24.74 -12.01 10.79
N ASN A 88 24.14 -11.61 11.90
CA ASN A 88 23.17 -12.43 12.63
C ASN A 88 22.07 -12.92 11.68
N LEU A 89 21.60 -14.16 11.84
CA LEU A 89 20.55 -14.78 11.02
C LEU A 89 19.32 -13.86 10.87
N MET A 90 18.95 -13.17 11.96
CA MET A 90 17.87 -12.17 11.97
C MET A 90 18.10 -11.00 11.01
N ALA A 91 19.34 -10.52 10.91
CA ALA A 91 19.69 -9.45 9.98
C ALA A 91 19.72 -9.95 8.52
N THR A 92 20.03 -11.22 8.29
CA THR A 92 20.06 -11.82 6.96
C THR A 92 18.65 -12.13 6.44
N ILE A 93 17.78 -12.73 7.27
CA ILE A 93 16.42 -13.12 6.87
C ILE A 93 15.49 -11.91 6.84
N PHE A 94 15.49 -11.13 7.92
CA PHE A 94 14.54 -10.03 8.09
C PHE A 94 15.11 -8.69 7.66
N GLY A 95 16.41 -8.55 7.37
CA GLY A 95 16.98 -7.27 6.95
C GLY A 95 16.99 -6.22 8.05
N PHE A 96 16.93 -6.63 9.32
CA PHE A 96 16.95 -5.73 10.46
C PHE A 96 18.35 -5.13 10.64
N THR A 97 18.57 -3.93 10.11
CA THR A 97 19.88 -3.24 10.13
C THR A 97 19.85 -1.88 10.84
N THR A 98 18.70 -1.44 11.33
CA THR A 98 18.55 -0.12 11.98
C THR A 98 19.21 -0.08 13.34
N SER A 99 19.96 0.99 13.63
CA SER A 99 20.69 1.18 14.89
C SER A 99 20.21 2.42 15.64
N ARG A 100 20.30 2.41 16.98
CA ARG A 100 19.97 3.58 17.81
C ARG A 100 20.87 4.80 17.51
N HIS A 101 22.04 4.57 16.93
CA HIS A 101 23.04 5.61 16.64
C HIS A 101 22.91 6.25 15.25
N ASP A 102 21.92 5.84 14.45
CA ASP A 102 21.71 6.41 13.12
C ASP A 102 21.34 7.90 13.23
N SER A 103 21.95 8.75 12.39
CA SER A 103 21.51 10.14 12.24
C SER A 103 20.13 10.17 11.59
N LEU A 104 19.18 10.85 12.24
CA LEU A 104 17.78 10.86 11.83
C LEU A 104 17.42 12.17 11.13
N ARG A 105 16.70 12.05 10.02
CA ARG A 105 15.98 13.16 9.40
C ARG A 105 14.81 13.57 10.31
N GLU A 106 14.44 14.85 10.29
CA GLU A 106 13.33 15.40 11.09
C GLU A 106 11.99 14.66 10.89
N THR A 107 11.81 14.09 9.69
CA THR A 107 10.61 13.37 9.27
C THR A 107 10.70 11.85 9.50
N ALA A 108 11.75 11.34 10.15
CA ALA A 108 11.97 9.89 10.34
C ALA A 108 10.83 9.20 11.11
N TRP A 109 10.23 9.90 12.06
CA TRP A 109 9.11 9.39 12.83
C TRP A 109 7.87 9.10 11.96
N LEU A 110 7.69 9.81 10.84
CA LEU A 110 6.59 9.58 9.90
C LEU A 110 6.76 8.26 9.14
N ASP A 111 8.00 7.88 8.81
CA ASP A 111 8.30 6.57 8.23
C ASP A 111 7.99 5.47 9.25
N GLY A 112 8.37 5.68 10.51
CA GLY A 112 8.07 4.77 11.61
C GLY A 112 6.57 4.59 11.86
N LEU A 113 5.81 5.70 11.87
CA LEU A 113 4.35 5.67 11.99
C LEU A 113 3.70 4.93 10.81
N ARG A 114 4.16 5.18 9.58
CA ARG A 114 3.72 4.45 8.38
C ARG A 114 3.99 2.94 8.54
N GLY A 115 5.16 2.56 9.05
CA GLY A 115 5.49 1.16 9.35
C GLY A 115 4.54 0.51 10.35
N VAL A 116 4.24 1.20 11.46
CA VAL A 116 3.29 0.71 12.46
C VAL A 116 1.88 0.62 11.87
N ALA A 117 1.45 1.60 11.08
CA ALA A 117 0.15 1.55 10.41
C ALA A 117 0.05 0.36 9.44
N ALA A 118 1.09 0.05 8.67
CA ALA A 118 1.14 -1.13 7.80
C ALA A 118 1.05 -2.44 8.59
N LEU A 119 1.75 -2.52 9.73
CA LEU A 119 1.63 -3.65 10.63
C LEU A 119 0.20 -3.79 11.16
N LEU A 120 -0.45 -2.69 11.57
CA LEU A 120 -1.83 -2.72 12.08
C LEU A 120 -2.86 -3.08 11.00
N VAL A 121 -2.66 -2.70 9.73
CA VAL A 121 -3.48 -3.21 8.61
C VAL A 121 -3.33 -4.72 8.45
N MET A 122 -2.10 -5.24 8.57
CA MET A 122 -1.88 -6.69 8.55
C MET A 122 -2.53 -7.37 9.76
N VAL A 123 -2.40 -6.80 10.96
CA VAL A 123 -3.05 -7.31 12.18
C VAL A 123 -4.55 -7.38 11.98
N TYR A 124 -5.16 -6.34 11.42
CA TYR A 124 -6.58 -6.31 11.07
C TYR A 124 -6.97 -7.45 10.14
N HIS A 125 -6.26 -7.60 9.01
CA HIS A 125 -6.58 -8.66 8.07
C HIS A 125 -6.34 -10.06 8.62
N TYR A 126 -5.25 -10.28 9.37
CA TYR A 126 -5.02 -11.58 10.01
C TYR A 126 -6.06 -11.85 11.10
N HIS A 127 -6.49 -10.83 11.83
CA HIS A 127 -7.54 -11.00 12.83
C HIS A 127 -8.88 -11.41 12.19
N LEU A 128 -9.31 -10.73 11.12
CA LEU A 128 -10.51 -11.08 10.35
C LEU A 128 -10.41 -12.44 9.66
N ASP A 129 -9.22 -12.78 9.20
CA ASP A 129 -8.96 -14.07 8.61
C ASP A 129 -9.17 -15.16 9.65
N MET A 130 -8.55 -15.01 10.83
CA MET A 130 -8.53 -16.04 11.88
C MET A 130 -9.82 -16.18 12.64
N PHE A 131 -10.53 -15.08 12.84
CA PHE A 131 -11.80 -15.07 13.51
C PHE A 131 -12.86 -14.53 12.56
N ASN A 132 -14.02 -15.19 12.52
CA ASN A 132 -15.13 -14.86 11.62
C ASN A 132 -15.46 -13.34 11.61
N PHE A 133 -16.03 -12.81 10.53
CA PHE A 133 -16.34 -11.38 10.33
C PHE A 133 -17.17 -10.74 11.46
N SER A 134 -17.84 -11.53 12.30
CA SER A 134 -18.42 -11.10 13.58
C SER A 134 -17.40 -10.51 14.57
N THR A 135 -16.09 -10.61 14.30
CA THR A 135 -15.03 -9.97 15.08
C THR A 135 -14.95 -8.46 14.97
N GLU A 136 -15.63 -7.87 13.98
CA GLU A 136 -15.81 -6.44 13.93
C GLU A 136 -16.88 -5.92 14.91
N ALA A 137 -17.69 -6.80 15.51
CA ALA A 137 -18.68 -6.38 16.49
C ALA A 137 -17.99 -5.80 17.75
N PRO A 138 -18.51 -4.72 18.35
CA PRO A 138 -17.99 -4.20 19.62
C PRO A 138 -18.29 -5.14 20.79
N TYR A 139 -17.62 -4.91 21.90
CA TYR A 139 -17.93 -5.60 23.16
C TYR A 139 -19.39 -5.37 23.56
N GLY A 140 -20.08 -6.43 23.99
CA GLY A 140 -21.48 -6.38 24.37
C GLY A 140 -22.47 -6.63 23.22
N SER A 141 -22.00 -6.76 21.97
CA SER A 141 -22.83 -7.26 20.88
C SER A 141 -23.33 -8.69 21.20
N PRO A 142 -24.51 -9.09 20.70
CA PRO A 142 -24.94 -10.49 20.76
C PRO A 142 -23.84 -11.42 20.24
N LYS A 143 -23.67 -12.58 20.88
CA LYS A 143 -22.64 -13.60 20.57
C LYS A 143 -21.20 -13.19 20.92
N THR A 144 -20.98 -12.07 21.60
CA THR A 144 -19.67 -11.78 22.21
C THR A 144 -19.47 -12.53 23.52
N GLU A 145 -18.24 -12.93 23.77
CA GLU A 145 -17.87 -13.65 24.97
C GLU A 145 -17.28 -12.70 26.03
N TRP A 146 -17.47 -13.02 27.32
CA TRP A 146 -17.03 -12.16 28.43
C TRP A 146 -15.53 -11.84 28.40
N TRP A 147 -14.71 -12.74 27.86
CA TRP A 147 -13.25 -12.61 27.76
C TRP A 147 -12.77 -11.80 26.54
N GLU A 148 -13.67 -11.39 25.64
CA GLU A 148 -13.34 -10.59 24.46
C GLU A 148 -13.16 -9.09 24.77
N LEU A 149 -12.54 -8.77 25.92
CA LEU A 149 -12.29 -7.39 26.37
C LEU A 149 -11.46 -6.58 25.36
N TRP A 150 -10.73 -7.24 24.47
CA TRP A 150 -10.04 -6.62 23.35
C TRP A 150 -10.99 -5.85 22.40
N ARG A 151 -12.29 -6.14 22.41
CA ARG A 151 -13.33 -5.42 21.65
C ARG A 151 -13.75 -4.09 22.27
N LEU A 152 -13.26 -3.74 23.46
CA LEU A 152 -13.55 -2.46 24.10
C LEU A 152 -13.00 -1.29 23.28
N PRO A 153 -13.57 -0.07 23.44
CA PRO A 153 -13.02 1.14 22.83
C PRO A 153 -11.52 1.27 23.12
N TYR A 154 -10.77 1.87 22.20
CA TYR A 154 -9.31 1.98 22.21
C TYR A 154 -8.53 0.67 22.06
N LEU A 155 -8.86 -0.37 22.83
CA LEU A 155 -8.16 -1.66 22.76
C LEU A 155 -8.35 -2.30 21.38
N ARG A 156 -9.57 -2.24 20.86
CA ARG A 156 -9.90 -2.80 19.56
C ARG A 156 -9.20 -2.13 18.38
N ILE A 157 -8.59 -0.95 18.56
CA ILE A 157 -7.90 -0.25 17.45
C ILE A 157 -6.82 -1.15 16.85
N ILE A 158 -6.14 -1.93 17.70
CA ILE A 158 -5.05 -2.82 17.30
C ILE A 158 -5.54 -3.87 16.29
N TRP A 159 -6.78 -4.34 16.43
CA TRP A 159 -7.33 -5.47 15.66
C TRP A 159 -8.41 -5.08 14.65
N CYS A 160 -9.10 -3.95 14.81
CA CYS A 160 -10.30 -3.60 14.06
C CYS A 160 -10.21 -2.26 13.32
N SER A 161 -9.05 -1.59 13.29
CA SER A 161 -8.94 -0.20 12.80
C SER A 161 -8.26 -0.08 11.43
N GLY A 162 -8.46 -1.04 10.53
CA GLY A 162 -7.83 -1.05 9.20
C GLY A 162 -8.11 0.24 8.41
N ALA A 163 -9.35 0.73 8.42
CA ALA A 163 -9.75 1.94 7.72
C ALA A 163 -9.06 3.21 8.25
N THR A 164 -8.88 3.32 9.58
CA THR A 164 -8.12 4.41 10.20
C THR A 164 -6.66 4.39 9.77
N GLN A 165 -6.04 3.21 9.70
CA GLN A 165 -4.64 3.09 9.26
C GLN A 165 -4.47 3.52 7.79
N VAL A 166 -5.44 3.19 6.93
CA VAL A 166 -5.49 3.72 5.55
C VAL A 166 -5.65 5.24 5.55
N GLY A 167 -6.48 5.78 6.44
CA GLY A 167 -6.59 7.22 6.66
C GLY A 167 -5.26 7.87 7.01
N ILE A 168 -4.50 7.24 7.91
CA ILE A 168 -3.15 7.66 8.30
C ILE A 168 -2.21 7.65 7.09
N PHE A 169 -2.22 6.60 6.25
CA PHE A 169 -1.40 6.56 5.04
C PHE A 169 -1.65 7.75 4.13
N PHE A 170 -2.91 8.10 3.88
CA PHE A 170 -3.24 9.13 2.90
C PHE A 170 -2.86 10.54 3.37
N VAL A 171 -3.05 10.83 4.67
CA VAL A 171 -2.55 12.08 5.26
C VAL A 171 -1.02 12.14 5.20
N LEU A 172 -0.33 11.03 5.52
CA LEU A 172 1.13 10.95 5.42
C LEU A 172 1.63 11.09 3.98
N SER A 173 0.93 10.53 2.99
CA SER A 173 1.25 10.66 1.57
C SER A 173 1.16 12.12 1.14
N GLY A 174 0.08 12.82 1.51
CA GLY A 174 -0.06 14.26 1.28
C GLY A 174 1.03 15.11 1.93
N PHE A 175 1.37 14.81 3.19
CA PHE A 175 2.43 15.49 3.92
C PHE A 175 3.81 15.29 3.26
N VAL A 176 4.19 14.05 2.96
CA VAL A 176 5.54 13.73 2.45
C VAL A 176 5.73 14.26 1.03
N LEU A 177 4.72 14.17 0.17
CA LEU A 177 4.77 14.69 -1.19
C LEU A 177 4.88 16.23 -1.23
N SER A 178 4.33 16.92 -0.22
CA SER A 178 4.37 18.39 -0.15
C SER A 178 5.58 18.96 0.59
N TRP A 179 6.24 18.18 1.45
CA TRP A 179 7.29 18.67 2.34
C TRP A 179 8.45 19.37 1.62
N SER A 180 9.04 18.76 0.60
CA SER A 180 10.15 19.37 -0.15
C SER A 180 9.69 20.59 -0.95
N SER A 181 8.56 20.45 -1.65
CA SER A 181 7.98 21.51 -2.49
C SER A 181 7.64 22.76 -1.69
N LEU A 182 7.06 22.61 -0.50
CA LEU A 182 6.73 23.73 0.38
C LEU A 182 7.99 24.45 0.90
N SER A 183 9.11 23.75 1.13
CA SER A 183 10.39 24.40 1.43
C SER A 183 10.82 25.31 0.27
N SER A 184 10.85 24.77 -0.96
CA SER A 184 11.23 25.54 -2.14
C SER A 184 10.32 26.75 -2.39
N ILE A 185 9.00 26.61 -2.18
CA ILE A 185 8.04 27.72 -2.31
C ILE A 185 8.33 28.83 -1.29
N ARG A 186 8.57 28.46 -0.03
CA ARG A 186 8.82 29.42 1.07
C ARG A 186 10.17 30.14 0.90
N GLU A 187 11.17 29.43 0.42
CA GLU A 187 12.52 29.96 0.14
C GLU A 187 12.59 30.74 -1.19
N GLY A 188 11.50 30.79 -1.96
CA GLY A 188 11.46 31.49 -3.25
C GLY A 188 12.20 30.78 -4.39
N GLN A 189 12.63 29.54 -4.19
CA GLN A 189 13.37 28.70 -5.16
C GLN A 189 12.43 28.12 -6.22
N SER A 190 11.87 28.98 -7.07
CA SER A 190 10.81 28.63 -8.02
C SER A 190 11.27 27.63 -9.09
N GLU A 191 12.49 27.77 -9.59
CA GLU A 191 13.07 26.85 -10.58
C GLU A 191 13.24 25.43 -10.00
N LYS A 192 13.88 25.33 -8.83
CA LYS A 192 14.04 24.07 -8.09
C LYS A 192 12.69 23.43 -7.78
N PHE A 193 11.68 24.23 -7.42
CA PHE A 193 10.32 23.76 -7.21
C PHE A 193 9.74 23.11 -8.48
N VAL A 194 9.78 23.81 -9.61
CA VAL A 194 9.24 23.31 -10.89
C VAL A 194 9.94 22.03 -11.32
N LEU A 195 11.27 21.99 -11.28
CA LEU A 195 12.07 20.80 -11.62
C LEU A 195 11.78 19.62 -10.69
N SER A 196 11.68 19.86 -9.38
CA SER A 196 11.36 18.81 -8.42
C SER A 196 9.93 18.29 -8.61
N LEU A 197 8.97 19.17 -8.91
CA LEU A 197 7.57 18.82 -9.08
C LEU A 197 7.36 18.01 -10.36
N SER A 198 7.88 18.47 -11.51
CA SER A 198 7.74 17.76 -12.80
C SER A 198 8.32 16.35 -12.74
N SER A 199 9.53 16.22 -12.18
CA SER A 199 10.21 14.96 -11.94
C SER A 199 9.46 14.05 -10.95
N SER A 200 8.73 14.63 -9.98
CA SER A 200 7.88 13.86 -9.06
C SER A 200 6.63 13.32 -9.76
N VAL A 201 5.96 14.15 -10.57
CA VAL A 201 4.78 13.77 -11.38
C VAL A 201 5.15 12.64 -12.34
N PHE A 202 6.20 12.83 -13.15
CA PHE A 202 6.62 11.89 -14.18
C PHE A 202 6.85 10.47 -13.65
N ARG A 203 7.53 10.36 -12.49
CA ARG A 203 7.89 9.06 -11.92
C ARG A 203 6.80 8.44 -11.06
N ARG A 204 5.77 9.20 -10.66
CA ARG A 204 4.82 8.76 -9.63
C ARG A 204 4.01 7.55 -10.09
N TRP A 205 3.55 7.53 -11.33
CA TRP A 205 2.80 6.40 -11.88
C TRP A 205 3.63 5.11 -11.83
N MET A 206 4.88 5.16 -12.33
CA MET A 206 5.78 3.99 -12.33
C MET A 206 6.07 3.49 -10.92
N ARG A 207 6.34 4.40 -9.97
CA ARG A 207 6.63 4.04 -8.58
C ARG A 207 5.47 3.38 -7.86
N LEU A 208 4.23 3.72 -8.21
CA LEU A 208 3.04 3.11 -7.63
C LEU A 208 2.76 1.74 -8.26
N PHE A 209 2.68 1.67 -9.59
CA PHE A 209 2.12 0.51 -10.27
C PHE A 209 3.13 -0.58 -10.61
N VAL A 210 4.36 -0.24 -11.02
CA VAL A 210 5.39 -1.23 -11.41
C VAL A 210 5.69 -2.23 -10.30
N PRO A 211 6.01 -1.81 -9.05
CA PRO A 211 6.28 -2.79 -7.99
C PRO A 211 5.05 -3.66 -7.69
N CYS A 212 3.84 -3.10 -7.80
CA CYS A 212 2.61 -3.87 -7.61
C CYS A 212 2.40 -4.93 -8.69
N PHE A 213 2.66 -4.62 -9.96
CA PHE A 213 2.53 -5.59 -11.04
C PHE A 213 3.61 -6.69 -10.98
N LEU A 214 4.79 -6.37 -10.48
CA LEU A 214 5.82 -7.38 -10.25
C LEU A 214 5.42 -8.35 -9.11
N ILE A 215 4.81 -7.84 -8.04
CA ILE A 215 4.26 -8.69 -6.98
C ILE A 215 3.02 -9.47 -7.45
N GLY A 216 2.17 -8.85 -8.27
CA GLY A 216 0.97 -9.51 -8.81
C GLY A 216 1.28 -10.73 -9.68
N ILE A 217 2.47 -10.81 -10.30
CA ILE A 217 2.94 -12.01 -11.00
C ILE A 217 3.03 -13.21 -10.05
N LEU A 218 3.41 -13.00 -8.79
CA LEU A 218 3.43 -14.07 -7.80
C LEU A 218 2.01 -14.60 -7.56
N SER A 219 1.03 -13.71 -7.40
CA SER A 219 -0.39 -14.11 -7.25
C SER A 219 -0.93 -14.81 -8.50
N LEU A 220 -0.54 -14.35 -9.70
CA LEU A 220 -0.88 -15.00 -10.97
C LEU A 220 -0.40 -16.45 -11.00
N VAL A 221 0.87 -16.69 -10.67
CA VAL A 221 1.46 -18.04 -10.66
C VAL A 221 0.78 -18.91 -9.58
N GLN A 222 0.54 -18.37 -8.39
CA GLN A 222 -0.15 -19.08 -7.31
C GLN A 222 -1.58 -19.46 -7.69
N PHE A 223 -2.30 -18.57 -8.38
CA PHE A 223 -3.66 -18.83 -8.83
C PHE A 223 -3.70 -19.87 -9.94
N TYR A 224 -2.84 -19.74 -10.96
CA TYR A 224 -2.80 -20.66 -12.09
C TYR A 224 -2.42 -22.09 -11.68
N THR A 225 -1.44 -22.23 -10.77
CA THR A 225 -1.02 -23.54 -10.21
C THR A 225 -2.05 -24.14 -9.25
N GLY A 226 -3.05 -23.36 -8.86
CA GLY A 226 -4.10 -23.76 -7.93
C GLY A 226 -3.73 -23.81 -6.47
N LEU A 227 -2.61 -23.18 -6.09
CA LEU A 227 -2.25 -22.97 -4.69
C LEU A 227 -3.23 -22.03 -3.98
N ILE A 228 -3.78 -21.05 -4.71
CA ILE A 228 -4.81 -20.15 -4.21
C ILE A 228 -6.02 -20.17 -5.14
N ASP A 229 -7.17 -19.79 -4.58
CA ASP A 229 -8.39 -19.55 -5.32
C ASP A 229 -8.76 -18.06 -5.24
N LEU A 230 -9.25 -17.51 -6.36
CA LEU A 230 -9.58 -16.10 -6.54
C LEU A 230 -11.04 -15.94 -7.02
N ALA A 231 -11.96 -16.66 -6.40
CA ALA A 231 -13.39 -16.58 -6.71
C ALA A 231 -13.88 -15.11 -6.75
N PRO A 232 -14.71 -14.72 -7.73
CA PRO A 232 -15.37 -15.57 -8.74
C PRO A 232 -14.56 -15.80 -10.04
N MET A 233 -13.26 -15.47 -10.07
CA MET A 233 -12.45 -15.66 -11.28
C MET A 233 -12.24 -17.15 -11.59
N ALA A 234 -12.56 -17.54 -12.82
CA ALA A 234 -12.19 -18.85 -13.37
C ALA A 234 -10.77 -18.81 -13.96
N ARG A 235 -10.01 -19.89 -13.76
CA ARG A 235 -8.71 -20.07 -14.43
C ARG A 235 -8.93 -20.26 -15.93
N LYS A 236 -8.02 -19.71 -16.72
CA LYS A 236 -7.98 -19.93 -18.17
C LYS A 236 -7.35 -21.28 -18.49
N ASP A 237 -7.71 -21.86 -19.63
CA ASP A 237 -7.27 -23.20 -20.04
C ASP A 237 -5.75 -23.29 -20.27
N THR A 238 -5.11 -22.16 -20.60
CA THR A 238 -3.67 -22.10 -20.86
C THR A 238 -2.99 -20.97 -20.10
N PHE A 239 -1.72 -21.19 -19.74
CA PHE A 239 -0.93 -20.20 -19.02
C PHE A 239 -0.75 -18.89 -19.81
N PRO A 240 -0.47 -18.89 -21.14
CA PRO A 240 -0.42 -17.66 -21.92
C PRO A 240 -1.74 -16.89 -21.90
N ALA A 241 -2.89 -17.57 -21.96
CA ALA A 241 -4.20 -16.91 -21.85
C ALA A 241 -4.38 -16.26 -20.47
N GLN A 242 -3.93 -16.92 -19.39
CA GLN A 242 -3.94 -16.34 -18.05
C GLN A 242 -3.01 -15.13 -17.93
N VAL A 243 -1.82 -15.18 -18.55
CA VAL A 243 -0.88 -14.03 -18.57
C VAL A 243 -1.49 -12.86 -19.34
N MET A 244 -2.16 -13.11 -20.47
CA MET A 244 -2.85 -12.06 -21.22
C MET A 244 -4.00 -11.44 -20.41
N ASP A 245 -4.81 -12.27 -19.72
CA ASP A 245 -5.83 -11.79 -18.79
C ASP A 245 -5.23 -10.89 -17.69
N TYR A 246 -4.11 -11.30 -17.11
CA TYR A 246 -3.37 -10.51 -16.13
C TYR A 246 -2.88 -9.16 -16.70
N ILE A 247 -2.37 -9.12 -17.93
CA ILE A 247 -1.91 -7.89 -18.58
C ILE A 247 -3.08 -6.94 -18.82
N TRP A 248 -4.21 -7.44 -19.33
CA TRP A 248 -5.41 -6.63 -19.53
C TRP A 248 -5.95 -6.07 -18.22
N GLU A 249 -5.91 -6.88 -17.17
CA GLU A 249 -6.30 -6.46 -15.83
C GLU A 249 -5.33 -5.40 -15.27
N CYS A 250 -4.02 -5.53 -15.50
CA CYS A 250 -3.05 -4.48 -15.15
C CYS A 250 -3.37 -3.18 -15.89
N GLN A 251 -3.67 -3.24 -17.18
CA GLN A 251 -4.01 -2.06 -17.99
C GLN A 251 -5.29 -1.38 -17.48
N ARG A 252 -6.35 -2.15 -17.18
CA ARG A 252 -7.60 -1.65 -16.57
C ARG A 252 -7.31 -0.95 -15.24
N PHE A 253 -6.50 -1.59 -14.40
CA PHE A 253 -6.20 -1.10 -13.06
C PHE A 253 -5.29 0.13 -13.07
N ALA A 254 -4.37 0.23 -14.03
CA ALA A 254 -3.42 1.33 -14.16
C ALA A 254 -3.93 2.54 -14.95
N ASN A 255 -5.17 2.47 -15.49
CA ASN A 255 -5.74 3.51 -16.33
C ASN A 255 -5.68 4.88 -15.61
N PRO A 256 -4.87 5.84 -16.10
CA PRO A 256 -4.65 7.12 -15.42
C PRO A 256 -5.84 8.07 -15.49
N PHE A 257 -6.81 7.80 -16.37
CA PHE A 257 -8.02 8.62 -16.54
C PHE A 257 -9.21 8.08 -15.74
N HIS A 258 -9.12 6.84 -15.25
CA HIS A 258 -10.15 6.22 -14.42
C HIS A 258 -9.82 6.37 -12.94
N LEU A 259 -9.95 7.62 -12.46
CA LEU A 259 -9.54 8.05 -11.12
C LEU A 259 -10.56 7.68 -10.05
N GLU A 260 -11.85 7.80 -10.35
CA GLU A 260 -12.95 7.49 -9.43
C GLU A 260 -13.47 6.09 -9.72
N ARG A 261 -13.34 5.19 -8.75
CA ARG A 261 -13.71 3.79 -8.85
C ARG A 261 -14.73 3.46 -7.79
N VAL A 262 -15.75 2.68 -8.15
CA VAL A 262 -16.86 2.31 -7.28
C VAL A 262 -17.09 0.80 -7.31
N GLY A 263 -17.71 0.27 -6.26
CA GLY A 263 -18.03 -1.16 -6.17
C GLY A 263 -16.78 -2.05 -6.31
N PHE A 264 -16.89 -3.14 -7.08
CA PHE A 264 -15.78 -4.08 -7.27
C PHE A 264 -14.69 -3.59 -8.23
N ASP A 265 -14.93 -2.52 -8.99
CA ASP A 265 -13.95 -1.97 -9.93
C ASP A 265 -12.69 -1.41 -9.25
N VAL A 266 -12.80 -1.10 -7.95
CA VAL A 266 -11.68 -0.67 -7.08
C VAL A 266 -10.63 -1.75 -6.86
N PHE A 267 -10.98 -3.03 -7.00
CA PHE A 267 -10.06 -4.13 -6.71
C PHE A 267 -9.29 -4.55 -7.95
N MET A 268 -8.00 -4.87 -7.78
CA MET A 268 -7.20 -5.59 -8.76
C MET A 268 -7.50 -7.07 -8.59
N LYS A 269 -7.98 -7.76 -9.63
CA LYS A 269 -8.49 -9.14 -9.49
C LYS A 269 -7.46 -10.13 -8.92
N TYR A 270 -6.18 -9.96 -9.25
CA TYR A 270 -5.10 -10.85 -8.79
C TYR A 270 -4.54 -10.50 -7.40
N ASN A 271 -4.77 -9.28 -6.93
CA ASN A 271 -4.34 -8.88 -5.58
C ASN A 271 -5.22 -7.73 -5.07
N HIS A 272 -6.26 -8.09 -4.32
CA HIS A 272 -7.22 -7.13 -3.78
C HIS A 272 -6.58 -6.09 -2.85
N THR A 273 -5.39 -6.35 -2.29
CA THR A 273 -4.66 -5.40 -1.43
C THR A 273 -4.24 -4.13 -2.18
N MET A 274 -4.13 -4.20 -3.51
CA MET A 274 -3.71 -3.09 -4.36
C MET A 274 -4.75 -1.97 -4.48
N TRP A 275 -5.97 -2.15 -3.97
CA TRP A 275 -7.10 -1.22 -4.19
C TRP A 275 -6.82 0.26 -3.84
N THR A 276 -5.86 0.53 -2.95
CA THR A 276 -5.46 1.90 -2.59
C THR A 276 -4.62 2.60 -3.66
N MET A 277 -4.00 1.88 -4.61
CA MET A 277 -3.07 2.47 -5.59
C MET A 277 -3.71 3.51 -6.53
N PRO A 278 -4.91 3.27 -7.11
CA PRO A 278 -5.59 4.30 -7.90
C PRO A 278 -5.94 5.54 -7.07
N ALA A 279 -6.39 5.35 -5.82
CA ALA A 279 -6.69 6.46 -4.92
C ALA A 279 -5.41 7.24 -4.52
N GLU A 280 -4.29 6.56 -4.33
CA GLU A 280 -2.96 7.16 -4.10
C GLU A 280 -2.48 7.95 -5.33
N TRP A 281 -2.70 7.44 -6.54
CA TRP A 281 -2.43 8.16 -7.79
C TRP A 281 -3.24 9.46 -7.87
N ALA A 282 -4.56 9.36 -7.72
CA ALA A 282 -5.47 10.50 -7.76
C ALA A 282 -5.14 11.55 -6.69
N GLY A 283 -4.94 11.12 -5.44
CA GLY A 283 -4.56 11.99 -4.33
C GLY A 283 -3.21 12.68 -4.54
N SER A 284 -2.25 12.01 -5.19
CA SER A 284 -0.95 12.61 -5.52
C SER A 284 -1.08 13.72 -6.56
N LEU A 285 -1.87 13.50 -7.61
CA LEU A 285 -2.14 14.53 -8.61
C LEU A 285 -2.80 15.76 -7.98
N ALA A 286 -3.75 15.57 -7.06
CA ALA A 286 -4.35 16.65 -6.30
C ALA A 286 -3.31 17.42 -5.47
N VAL A 287 -2.38 16.73 -4.80
CA VAL A 287 -1.27 17.39 -4.08
C VAL A 287 -0.43 18.25 -5.03
N PHE A 288 -0.04 17.72 -6.18
CA PHE A 288 0.80 18.44 -7.13
C PHE A 288 0.09 19.69 -7.68
N LEU A 289 -1.20 19.59 -7.99
CA LEU A 289 -2.01 20.72 -8.44
C LEU A 289 -2.18 21.78 -7.34
N VAL A 290 -2.44 21.37 -6.09
CA VAL A 290 -2.56 22.31 -4.97
C VAL A 290 -1.24 23.03 -4.71
N LEU A 291 -0.11 22.33 -4.78
CA LEU A 291 1.22 22.93 -4.64
C LEU A 291 1.52 23.94 -5.75
N LEU A 292 1.14 23.63 -7.00
CA LEU A 292 1.26 24.56 -8.12
C LEU A 292 0.40 25.81 -7.90
N MET A 293 -0.85 25.63 -7.46
CA MET A 293 -1.79 26.71 -7.15
C MET A 293 -1.24 27.66 -6.09
N VAL A 294 -0.61 27.14 -5.02
CA VAL A 294 -0.07 27.99 -3.94
C VAL A 294 1.37 28.45 -4.17
N SER A 295 2.04 28.00 -5.24
CA SER A 295 3.47 28.24 -5.48
C SER A 295 3.86 29.73 -5.56
N ARG A 296 2.91 30.58 -5.96
CA ARG A 296 3.11 32.04 -6.08
C ARG A 296 2.75 32.81 -4.80
N ILE A 297 2.21 32.14 -3.79
CA ILE A 297 1.64 32.77 -2.60
C ILE A 297 2.65 32.71 -1.44
N ARG A 298 3.43 33.78 -1.32
CA ARG A 298 4.47 33.94 -0.28
C ARG A 298 3.87 34.13 1.11
N ASN A 299 2.82 34.95 1.21
CA ASN A 299 2.17 35.27 2.47
C ASN A 299 1.56 34.00 3.10
N TYR A 300 1.97 33.69 4.34
CA TYR A 300 1.51 32.51 5.07
C TYR A 300 -0.01 32.48 5.18
N THR A 301 -0.63 33.53 5.71
CA THR A 301 -2.08 33.60 5.92
C THR A 301 -2.86 33.35 4.64
N ARG A 302 -2.50 34.03 3.53
CA ARG A 302 -3.18 33.84 2.23
C ARG A 302 -3.04 32.42 1.71
N ARG A 303 -1.85 31.82 1.85
CA ARG A 303 -1.61 30.43 1.46
C ARG A 303 -2.41 29.46 2.33
N THR A 304 -2.37 29.63 3.64
CA THR A 304 -3.08 28.77 4.59
C THR A 304 -4.59 28.84 4.40
N ILE A 305 -5.18 30.00 4.07
CA ILE A 305 -6.61 30.11 3.73
C ILE A 305 -6.97 29.11 2.62
N ILE A 306 -6.20 29.09 1.54
CA ILE A 306 -6.44 28.17 0.42
C ILE A 306 -6.24 26.72 0.86
N LEU A 307 -5.17 26.44 1.64
CA LEU A 307 -4.90 25.11 2.17
C LEU A 307 -5.93 24.63 3.20
N VAL A 308 -6.78 25.50 3.74
CA VAL A 308 -7.94 25.14 4.57
C VAL A 308 -9.18 24.96 3.70
N LEU A 309 -9.40 25.84 2.72
CA LEU A 309 -10.57 25.77 1.84
C LEU A 309 -10.62 24.48 1.02
N VAL A 310 -9.48 24.03 0.47
CA VAL A 310 -9.40 22.81 -0.34
C VAL A 310 -9.84 21.55 0.42
N PRO A 311 -9.22 21.16 1.56
CA PRO A 311 -9.65 19.98 2.31
C PRO A 311 -11.08 20.14 2.85
N THR A 312 -11.50 21.35 3.21
CA THR A 312 -12.89 21.60 3.63
C THR A 312 -13.87 21.27 2.51
N TYR A 313 -13.60 21.74 1.29
CA TYR A 313 -14.42 21.41 0.12
C TYR A 313 -14.41 19.90 -0.16
N CYS A 314 -13.26 19.23 -0.12
CA CYS A 314 -13.20 17.78 -0.29
C CYS A 314 -14.05 17.04 0.77
N CYS A 315 -14.02 17.49 2.03
CA CYS A 315 -14.84 16.92 3.09
C CYS A 315 -16.35 17.13 2.84
N LEU A 316 -16.73 18.35 2.46
CA LEU A 316 -18.12 18.69 2.16
C LEU A 316 -18.66 17.95 0.93
N SER A 317 -17.79 17.57 -0.01
CA SER A 317 -18.12 16.80 -1.21
C SER A 317 -18.00 15.28 -1.01
N ALA A 318 -17.78 14.79 0.22
CA ALA A 318 -17.57 13.36 0.54
C ALA A 318 -16.39 12.70 -0.21
N GLN A 319 -15.41 13.50 -0.61
CA GLN A 319 -14.23 13.10 -1.36
C GLN A 319 -13.09 12.70 -0.41
N TRP A 320 -13.26 11.55 0.25
CA TRP A 320 -12.48 11.13 1.43
C TRP A 320 -10.97 11.03 1.17
N ASN A 321 -10.55 10.49 0.03
CA ASN A 321 -9.14 10.34 -0.33
C ASN A 321 -8.48 11.71 -0.54
N TYR A 322 -9.09 12.58 -1.35
CA TYR A 322 -8.59 13.93 -1.61
C TYR A 322 -8.55 14.78 -0.34
N TRP A 323 -9.56 14.64 0.53
CA TRP A 323 -9.60 15.32 1.82
C TRP A 323 -8.39 14.97 2.71
N LEU A 324 -8.06 13.69 2.83
CA LEU A 324 -6.92 13.24 3.64
C LEU A 324 -5.58 13.72 3.06
N PHE A 325 -5.38 13.58 1.75
CA PHE A 325 -4.15 14.03 1.08
C PHE A 325 -3.95 15.54 1.24
N THR A 326 -4.98 16.35 1.00
CA THR A 326 -4.89 17.80 1.09
C THR A 326 -4.75 18.30 2.53
N THR A 327 -5.34 17.60 3.50
CA THR A 327 -5.09 17.83 4.93
C THR A 327 -3.63 17.56 5.30
N GLY A 328 -2.97 16.60 4.64
CA GLY A 328 -1.53 16.37 4.76
C GLY A 328 -0.68 17.57 4.33
N ILE A 329 -1.08 18.28 3.26
CA ILE A 329 -0.42 19.51 2.79
C ILE A 329 -0.57 20.62 3.84
N LEU A 330 -1.78 20.78 4.38
CA LEU A 330 -2.07 21.77 5.42
C LEU A 330 -1.20 21.52 6.67
N LEU A 331 -1.07 20.26 7.10
CA LEU A 331 -0.17 19.89 8.20
C LEU A 331 1.28 20.23 7.89
N ALA A 332 1.76 19.94 6.67
CA ALA A 332 3.13 20.24 6.26
C ALA A 332 3.43 21.75 6.27
N ASP A 333 2.52 22.59 5.76
CA ASP A 333 2.68 24.05 5.79
C ASP A 333 2.63 24.60 7.23
N TYR A 334 1.75 24.07 8.07
CA TYR A 334 1.64 24.42 9.49
C TYR A 334 2.92 24.09 10.26
N VAL A 335 3.44 22.87 10.15
CA VAL A 335 4.68 22.44 10.83
C VAL A 335 5.87 23.30 10.37
N LYS A 336 5.98 23.58 9.06
CA LYS A 336 7.04 24.47 8.54
C LYS A 336 6.90 25.90 9.06
N GLN A 337 5.67 26.39 9.23
CA GLN A 337 5.46 27.71 9.81
C GLN A 337 5.89 27.76 11.28
N ALA A 338 5.68 26.68 12.03
CA ALA A 338 6.12 26.57 13.40
C ALA A 338 7.66 26.47 13.55
N GLY A 339 8.40 26.31 12.45
CA GLY A 339 9.86 26.17 12.44
C GLY A 339 10.36 24.72 12.47
N GLY A 340 9.45 23.75 12.37
CA GLY A 340 9.76 22.32 12.49
C GLY A 340 9.02 21.66 13.65
N PHE A 341 9.10 20.34 13.73
CA PHE A 341 8.39 19.56 14.75
C PHE A 341 8.90 19.82 16.18
N ASP A 342 10.19 20.13 16.33
CA ASP A 342 10.80 20.38 17.63
C ASP A 342 10.35 21.71 18.21
N GLN A 343 10.32 22.76 17.39
CA GLN A 343 9.78 24.07 17.73
C GLN A 343 8.27 23.98 17.99
N LEU A 344 7.54 23.19 17.19
CA LEU A 344 6.12 22.92 17.43
C LEU A 344 5.87 22.32 18.81
N SER A 345 6.71 21.37 19.24
CA SER A 345 6.61 20.74 20.56
C SER A 345 7.04 21.68 21.69
N ALA A 346 8.11 22.46 21.47
CA ALA A 346 8.69 23.37 22.45
C ALA A 346 7.77 24.57 22.77
N ASN A 347 7.09 25.10 21.76
CA ASN A 347 6.24 26.28 21.87
C ASN A 347 4.80 25.96 22.36
N MET A 348 4.55 24.72 22.76
CA MET A 348 3.21 24.26 23.12
C MET A 348 2.77 24.80 24.49
N THR A 349 1.77 25.70 24.49
CA THR A 349 1.13 26.19 25.73
C THR A 349 0.36 25.08 26.45
N ARG A 350 0.04 25.27 27.74
CA ARG A 350 -0.77 24.32 28.52
C ARG A 350 -2.14 24.06 27.87
N ARG A 351 -2.80 25.10 27.36
CA ARG A 351 -4.10 24.98 26.67
C ARG A 351 -3.98 24.15 25.39
N SER A 352 -2.96 24.44 24.57
CA SER A 352 -2.67 23.67 23.35
C SER A 352 -2.37 22.20 23.67
N ARG A 353 -1.59 21.94 24.73
CA ARG A 353 -1.30 20.58 25.20
C ARG A 353 -2.58 19.81 25.55
N ILE A 354 -3.46 20.40 26.34
CA ILE A 354 -4.74 19.77 26.71
C ILE A 354 -5.58 19.51 25.45
N PHE A 355 -5.67 20.49 24.56
CA PHE A 355 -6.38 20.35 23.29
C PHE A 355 -5.87 19.15 22.48
N TRP A 356 -4.56 19.01 22.29
CA TRP A 356 -4.00 17.89 21.52
C TRP A 356 -4.13 16.54 22.23
N ILE A 357 -4.14 16.50 23.57
CA ILE A 357 -4.49 15.27 24.32
C ILE A 357 -5.94 14.88 24.02
N VAL A 358 -6.87 15.84 24.09
CA VAL A 358 -8.29 15.58 23.79
C VAL A 358 -8.46 15.12 22.34
N MET A 359 -7.77 15.74 21.38
CA MET A 359 -7.79 15.32 19.98
C MET A 359 -7.26 13.90 19.80
N LEU A 360 -6.19 13.50 20.49
CA LEU A 360 -5.69 12.11 20.45
C LEU A 360 -6.69 11.12 21.06
N LEU A 361 -7.31 11.46 22.19
CA LEU A 361 -8.31 10.61 22.83
C LEU A 361 -9.57 10.47 21.97
N LEU A 362 -10.02 11.54 21.33
CA LEU A 362 -11.15 11.52 20.41
C LEU A 362 -10.79 10.76 19.11
N GLY A 363 -9.63 11.05 18.54
CA GLY A 363 -9.13 10.36 17.35
C GLY A 363 -9.00 8.86 17.58
N GLY A 364 -8.43 8.44 18.70
CA GLY A 364 -8.36 7.02 19.09
C GLY A 364 -9.75 6.41 19.23
N TRP A 365 -10.67 7.09 19.93
CA TRP A 365 -12.03 6.58 20.10
C TRP A 365 -12.77 6.40 18.77
N LEU A 366 -12.70 7.40 17.88
CA LEU A 366 -13.28 7.35 16.54
C LEU A 366 -12.71 6.20 15.70
N GLY A 367 -11.42 5.92 15.85
CA GLY A 367 -10.76 4.81 15.14
C GLY A 367 -11.23 3.43 15.63
N GLY A 368 -11.84 3.35 16.81
CA GLY A 368 -12.46 2.15 17.34
C GLY A 368 -13.97 2.05 17.11
N VAL A 369 -14.60 3.00 16.40
CA VAL A 369 -16.03 2.91 16.10
C VAL A 369 -16.27 1.76 15.11
N PRO A 370 -17.09 0.75 15.46
CA PRO A 370 -17.43 -0.34 14.55
C PRO A 370 -18.23 0.17 13.36
N GLN A 371 -18.00 -0.45 12.21
CA GLN A 371 -18.83 -0.22 11.03
C GLN A 371 -20.28 -0.63 11.34
N LYS A 372 -21.24 0.04 10.70
CA LYS A 372 -22.61 -0.44 10.68
C LYS A 372 -22.70 -1.64 9.74
N ARG A 373 -23.24 -2.77 10.20
CA ARG A 373 -23.44 -3.99 9.40
C ARG A 373 -24.78 -4.61 9.76
N ASP A 374 -25.35 -5.37 8.82
CA ASP A 374 -26.65 -6.03 9.03
C ASP A 374 -26.54 -7.33 9.86
N TRP A 375 -25.32 -7.89 9.97
CA TRP A 375 -25.06 -9.18 10.61
C TRP A 375 -24.48 -9.09 12.04
N TYR A 376 -24.36 -7.89 12.61
CA TYR A 376 -24.08 -7.70 14.04
C TYR A 376 -24.64 -6.37 14.56
N GLU A 377 -24.89 -6.33 15.87
CA GLU A 377 -25.30 -5.10 16.55
C GLU A 377 -24.09 -4.37 17.13
N ARG A 378 -24.23 -3.07 17.41
CA ARG A 378 -23.14 -2.24 17.93
C ARG A 378 -23.56 -1.40 19.14
N PRO A 379 -23.98 -2.06 20.25
CA PRO A 379 -24.54 -1.38 21.40
C PRO A 379 -23.60 -0.27 21.91
N GLY A 380 -24.16 0.92 22.07
CA GLY A 380 -23.45 2.10 22.56
C GLY A 380 -22.79 2.94 21.46
N TYR A 381 -22.92 2.57 20.18
CA TYR A 381 -22.39 3.31 19.03
C TYR A 381 -23.49 3.83 18.09
N GLU A 382 -24.75 3.48 18.30
CA GLU A 382 -25.89 3.88 17.46
C GLU A 382 -26.02 5.40 17.36
N TRP A 383 -25.66 6.12 18.43
CA TRP A 383 -25.72 7.58 18.47
C TRP A 383 -24.75 8.25 17.49
N THR A 384 -23.66 7.58 17.08
CA THR A 384 -22.68 8.15 16.16
C THR A 384 -23.27 8.46 14.78
N ASP A 385 -24.34 7.78 14.38
CA ASP A 385 -25.01 7.98 13.09
C ASP A 385 -25.63 9.37 12.96
N LYS A 386 -25.97 10.00 14.09
CA LYS A 386 -26.52 11.36 14.13
C LYS A 386 -25.50 12.40 13.67
N PHE A 387 -24.21 12.10 13.77
CA PHE A 387 -23.12 12.99 13.39
C PHE A 387 -22.64 12.76 11.95
N ILE A 388 -23.17 11.76 11.26
CA ILE A 388 -22.77 11.42 9.89
C ILE A 388 -23.59 12.27 8.91
N PRO A 389 -22.95 13.17 8.13
CA PRO A 389 -23.65 13.97 7.14
C PRO A 389 -24.24 13.09 6.02
N GLN A 390 -25.35 13.53 5.41
CA GLN A 390 -26.13 12.71 4.48
C GLN A 390 -25.32 12.19 3.29
N ASN A 391 -24.46 13.03 2.69
CA ASN A 391 -23.59 12.68 1.57
C ASN A 391 -22.53 11.61 1.91
N TRP A 392 -22.20 11.43 3.19
CA TRP A 392 -21.25 10.41 3.63
C TRP A 392 -21.88 9.04 3.86
N ARG A 393 -23.21 8.95 4.01
CA ARG A 393 -23.90 7.70 4.37
C ARG A 393 -23.74 6.60 3.32
N GLY A 394 -23.54 6.95 2.06
CA GLY A 394 -23.31 5.98 0.98
C GLY A 394 -21.89 5.40 0.94
N ILE A 395 -20.96 5.88 1.78
CA ILE A 395 -19.56 5.45 1.79
C ILE A 395 -19.29 4.67 3.08
N ASP A 396 -19.17 3.35 2.97
CA ASP A 396 -18.98 2.43 4.10
C ASP A 396 -20.02 2.65 5.22
N ASP A 397 -21.29 2.85 4.84
CA ASP A 397 -22.41 3.16 5.75
C ASP A 397 -22.14 4.38 6.65
N GLY A 398 -21.32 5.32 6.17
CA GLY A 398 -20.91 6.52 6.89
C GLY A 398 -19.70 6.32 7.83
N GLY A 399 -19.25 5.09 8.05
CA GLY A 399 -18.08 4.80 8.90
C GLY A 399 -16.81 5.49 8.42
N ARG A 400 -16.65 5.64 7.09
CA ARG A 400 -15.50 6.30 6.46
C ARG A 400 -15.26 7.71 7.01
N PHE A 401 -16.32 8.48 7.24
CA PHE A 401 -16.21 9.85 7.76
C PHE A 401 -15.52 9.89 9.12
N LEU A 402 -15.93 9.00 10.04
CA LEU A 402 -15.40 8.92 11.40
C LEU A 402 -13.94 8.45 11.40
N TRP A 403 -13.61 7.45 10.58
CA TRP A 403 -12.24 6.94 10.48
C TRP A 403 -11.27 7.92 9.79
N CYS A 404 -11.76 8.74 8.85
CA CYS A 404 -10.98 9.84 8.29
C CYS A 404 -10.63 10.87 9.37
N TRP A 405 -11.60 11.29 10.18
CA TRP A 405 -11.34 12.17 11.34
C TRP A 405 -10.38 11.54 12.32
N SER A 406 -10.52 10.24 12.61
CA SER A 406 -9.58 9.50 13.44
C SER A 406 -8.13 9.61 12.95
N GLY A 407 -7.89 9.35 11.65
CA GLY A 407 -6.56 9.44 11.06
C GLY A 407 -5.98 10.85 11.12
N ILE A 408 -6.78 11.87 10.81
CA ILE A 408 -6.39 13.29 10.90
C ILE A 408 -6.00 13.66 12.33
N MET A 409 -6.92 13.47 13.29
CA MET A 409 -6.68 13.83 14.70
C MET A 409 -5.47 13.10 15.28
N THR A 410 -5.29 11.82 14.92
CA THR A 410 -4.17 11.00 15.39
C THR A 410 -2.82 11.54 14.92
N ILE A 411 -2.67 11.81 13.62
CA ILE A 411 -1.40 12.34 13.07
C ILE A 411 -1.10 13.74 13.57
N TRP A 412 -2.11 14.62 13.58
CA TRP A 412 -1.96 15.98 14.08
C TRP A 412 -1.58 15.96 15.56
N GLY A 413 -2.23 15.13 16.37
CA GLY A 413 -1.86 14.93 17.77
C GLY A 413 -0.43 14.44 17.94
N PHE A 414 -0.03 13.36 17.26
CA PHE A 414 1.34 12.82 17.35
C PHE A 414 2.42 13.81 16.91
N SER A 415 2.10 14.72 16.00
CA SER A 415 3.03 15.75 15.52
C SER A 415 3.47 16.72 16.63
N HIS A 416 2.61 16.97 17.63
CA HIS A 416 2.86 17.94 18.69
C HIS A 416 3.61 17.36 19.90
N PHE A 417 3.62 16.04 20.08
CA PHE A 417 4.27 15.39 21.22
C PHE A 417 5.61 14.77 20.81
N ALA A 418 6.72 15.36 21.28
CA ALA A 418 8.06 14.80 21.07
C ALA A 418 8.17 13.35 21.57
N SER A 419 7.50 12.98 22.66
CA SER A 419 7.49 11.62 23.20
C SER A 419 6.90 10.59 22.23
N THR A 420 5.81 10.93 21.53
CA THR A 420 5.20 10.03 20.55
C THR A 420 6.05 9.94 19.30
N ARG A 421 6.62 11.06 18.82
CA ARG A 421 7.57 11.04 17.69
C ARG A 421 8.78 10.14 17.99
N ARG A 422 9.38 10.28 19.17
CA ARG A 422 10.50 9.44 19.65
C ARG A 422 10.16 7.96 19.75
N PHE A 423 8.90 7.61 20.01
CA PHE A 423 8.45 6.22 19.97
C PHE A 423 8.54 5.66 18.55
N PHE A 424 8.06 6.41 17.55
CA PHE A 424 8.14 5.99 16.14
C PHE A 424 9.54 6.08 15.54
N GLU A 425 10.47 6.79 16.18
CA GLU A 425 11.90 6.82 15.79
C GLU A 425 12.69 5.60 16.28
N ARG A 426 12.09 4.74 17.11
CA ARG A 426 12.75 3.51 17.58
C ARG A 426 13.19 2.64 16.41
N PRO A 427 14.30 1.88 16.53
CA PRO A 427 14.82 1.03 15.46
C PRO A 427 13.77 0.10 14.85
N SER A 428 12.94 -0.53 15.68
CA SER A 428 11.85 -1.42 15.22
C SER A 428 10.83 -0.71 14.35
N CYS A 429 10.37 0.48 14.74
CA CYS A 429 9.43 1.27 13.96
C CYS A 429 10.06 1.74 12.64
N ARG A 430 11.32 2.18 12.66
CA ARG A 430 12.05 2.57 11.43
C ARG A 430 12.25 1.39 10.48
N TYR A 431 12.54 0.21 11.01
CA TYR A 431 12.59 -1.02 10.22
C TYR A 431 11.25 -1.31 9.56
N LEU A 432 10.14 -1.27 10.31
CA LEU A 432 8.80 -1.41 9.76
C LEU A 432 8.51 -0.34 8.70
N GLY A 433 8.97 0.90 8.92
CA GLY A 433 8.84 1.99 7.97
C GLY A 433 9.53 1.69 6.64
N LYS A 434 10.74 1.13 6.68
CA LYS A 434 11.51 0.73 5.50
C LYS A 434 10.76 -0.30 4.64
N ILE A 435 10.14 -1.30 5.27
CA ILE A 435 9.43 -2.39 4.56
C ILE A 435 7.93 -2.14 4.40
N SER A 436 7.43 -0.97 4.85
CA SER A 436 5.99 -0.72 5.05
C SER A 436 5.15 -0.93 3.80
N PHE A 437 5.62 -0.46 2.64
CA PHE A 437 4.92 -0.60 1.37
C PHE A 437 4.75 -2.07 0.98
N MET A 438 5.84 -2.85 1.07
CA MET A 438 5.80 -4.28 0.72
C MET A 438 5.10 -5.12 1.78
N LEU A 439 5.17 -4.75 3.06
CA LEU A 439 4.38 -5.36 4.12
C LEU A 439 2.88 -5.16 3.85
N TYR A 440 2.47 -3.93 3.54
CA TYR A 440 1.10 -3.65 3.13
C TYR A 440 0.70 -4.47 1.89
N LEU A 441 1.54 -4.55 0.86
CA LEU A 441 1.15 -5.19 -0.40
C LEU A 441 1.09 -6.73 -0.34
N THR A 442 1.93 -7.36 0.48
CA THR A 442 2.14 -8.82 0.46
C THR A 442 1.50 -9.57 1.62
N HIS A 443 1.10 -8.90 2.71
CA HIS A 443 0.63 -9.61 3.91
C HIS A 443 -0.56 -10.53 3.66
N ARG A 444 -1.52 -10.15 2.81
CA ARG A 444 -2.67 -11.00 2.47
C ARG A 444 -2.28 -12.28 1.75
N MET A 445 -1.16 -12.30 1.01
CA MET A 445 -0.69 -13.54 0.36
C MET A 445 -0.35 -14.61 1.39
N ILE A 446 0.31 -14.23 2.48
CA ILE A 446 0.59 -15.13 3.60
C ILE A 446 -0.73 -15.54 4.30
N GLY A 447 -1.68 -14.62 4.45
CA GLY A 447 -3.04 -14.91 4.94
C GLY A 447 -3.77 -15.96 4.10
N THR A 448 -3.74 -15.81 2.78
CA THR A 448 -4.41 -16.72 1.85
C THR A 448 -3.73 -18.09 1.80
N ILE A 449 -2.40 -18.17 1.84
CA ILE A 449 -1.69 -19.46 1.74
C ILE A 449 -1.64 -20.16 3.10
N VAL A 450 -1.00 -19.51 4.08
CA VAL A 450 -0.73 -20.11 5.39
C VAL A 450 -1.94 -19.99 6.28
N GLY A 451 -2.55 -18.79 6.33
CA GLY A 451 -3.71 -18.55 7.17
C GLY A 451 -4.90 -19.44 6.80
N SER A 452 -5.26 -19.53 5.51
CA SER A 452 -6.36 -20.39 5.08
C SER A 452 -6.12 -21.88 5.37
N TRP A 453 -4.88 -22.34 5.18
CA TRP A 453 -4.49 -23.71 5.53
C TRP A 453 -4.63 -23.94 7.04
N MET A 454 -4.08 -23.05 7.87
CA MET A 454 -4.18 -23.15 9.33
C MET A 454 -5.64 -23.14 9.80
N ARG A 455 -6.50 -22.31 9.20
CA ARG A 455 -7.94 -22.28 9.52
C ARG A 455 -8.68 -23.56 9.21
N LYS A 456 -8.28 -24.27 8.15
CA LYS A 456 -8.83 -25.58 7.83
C LYS A 456 -8.31 -26.64 8.79
N GLN A 457 -7.01 -26.65 9.09
CA GLN A 457 -6.37 -27.74 9.86
C GLN A 457 -6.56 -27.64 11.37
N LEU A 458 -6.47 -26.45 11.96
CA LEU A 458 -6.48 -26.29 13.42
C LEU A 458 -7.79 -26.75 14.08
N PRO A 459 -8.99 -26.54 13.50
CA PRO A 459 -10.22 -27.11 14.04
C PRO A 459 -10.22 -28.65 14.10
N TYR A 460 -9.58 -29.35 13.16
CA TYR A 460 -9.48 -30.83 13.22
C TYR A 460 -8.63 -31.32 14.40
N VAL A 461 -7.63 -30.54 14.81
CA VAL A 461 -6.70 -30.93 15.88
C VAL A 461 -7.15 -30.44 17.25
N LEU A 462 -7.71 -29.23 17.31
CA LEU A 462 -7.96 -28.50 18.57
C LEU A 462 -9.44 -28.10 18.75
N GLY A 463 -10.27 -28.32 17.74
CA GLY A 463 -11.68 -27.96 17.75
C GLY A 463 -12.52 -28.87 18.65
N THR A 464 -13.69 -28.39 18.98
CA THR A 464 -14.75 -29.14 19.66
C THR A 464 -15.96 -29.25 18.75
N PRO A 465 -16.67 -30.39 18.75
CA PRO A 465 -17.94 -30.53 18.04
C PRO A 465 -18.92 -29.43 18.43
N PHE A 466 -19.53 -28.82 17.43
CA PHE A 466 -20.61 -27.87 17.56
C PHE A 466 -21.68 -28.17 16.52
N PHE A 467 -22.88 -28.45 17.01
CA PHE A 467 -24.05 -28.64 16.17
C PHE A 467 -24.73 -27.30 15.98
N ARG A 468 -24.93 -26.89 14.72
CA ARG A 468 -25.61 -25.64 14.41
C ARG A 468 -27.07 -25.76 14.89
N PRO A 469 -27.61 -24.83 15.71
CA PRO A 469 -29.00 -24.92 16.16
C PRO A 469 -30.01 -24.93 15.01
N GLU A 470 -29.69 -24.25 13.90
CA GLU A 470 -30.51 -24.18 12.69
C GLU A 470 -30.39 -25.44 11.81
N GLU A 471 -29.31 -26.21 11.93
CA GLU A 471 -29.01 -27.43 11.18
C GLU A 471 -28.35 -28.45 12.12
N PRO A 472 -29.12 -29.14 12.98
CA PRO A 472 -28.58 -29.99 14.05
C PRO A 472 -27.82 -31.22 13.52
N ASP A 473 -28.04 -31.60 12.26
CA ASP A 473 -27.36 -32.71 11.61
C ASP A 473 -25.95 -32.35 11.10
N VAL A 474 -25.59 -31.06 11.10
CA VAL A 474 -24.28 -30.58 10.64
C VAL A 474 -23.34 -30.40 11.84
N GLU A 475 -22.41 -31.35 11.99
CA GLU A 475 -21.33 -31.25 12.96
C GLU A 475 -20.20 -30.33 12.42
N LEU A 476 -19.95 -29.24 13.13
CA LEU A 476 -18.85 -28.33 12.85
C LEU A 476 -17.79 -28.43 13.94
N LEU A 477 -16.52 -28.54 13.58
CA LEU A 477 -15.43 -28.39 14.54
C LEU A 477 -15.12 -26.91 14.71
N VAL A 478 -15.30 -26.39 15.93
CA VAL A 478 -15.07 -24.98 16.25
C VAL A 478 -14.10 -24.86 17.40
N ILE A 479 -13.19 -23.88 17.33
CA ILE A 479 -12.29 -23.57 18.45
C ILE A 479 -13.05 -22.75 19.49
N ARG A 480 -13.38 -23.39 20.62
CA ARG A 480 -14.13 -22.75 21.72
C ARG A 480 -13.28 -22.63 22.98
N GLY A 481 -13.62 -21.62 23.78
CA GLY A 481 -12.99 -21.34 25.07
C GLY A 481 -11.79 -20.40 24.98
N PHE A 482 -11.62 -19.60 26.03
CA PHE A 482 -10.61 -18.55 26.13
C PHE A 482 -9.18 -19.03 25.84
N VAL A 483 -8.74 -20.07 26.56
CA VAL A 483 -7.36 -20.57 26.48
C VAL A 483 -7.03 -21.12 25.09
N ARG A 484 -7.94 -21.89 24.48
CA ARG A 484 -7.73 -22.47 23.15
C ARG A 484 -7.71 -21.39 22.06
N ASN A 485 -8.62 -20.42 22.14
CA ASN A 485 -8.64 -19.29 21.20
C ASN A 485 -7.34 -18.48 21.26
N ILE A 486 -6.87 -18.14 22.45
CA ILE A 486 -5.60 -17.44 22.61
C ILE A 486 -4.43 -18.28 22.11
N PHE A 487 -4.36 -19.56 22.47
CA PHE A 487 -3.28 -20.44 22.04
C PHE A 487 -3.21 -20.54 20.51
N VAL A 488 -4.34 -20.80 19.85
CA VAL A 488 -4.42 -20.87 18.39
C VAL A 488 -4.03 -19.53 17.76
N TYR A 489 -4.51 -18.42 18.31
CA TYR A 489 -4.17 -17.09 17.83
C TYR A 489 -2.66 -16.84 17.90
N LEU A 490 -2.03 -17.12 19.05
CA LEU A 490 -0.59 -16.96 19.23
C LEU A 490 0.21 -17.89 18.32
N LEU A 491 -0.25 -19.13 18.12
CA LEU A 491 0.40 -20.10 17.22
C LEU A 491 0.38 -19.59 15.76
N GLN A 492 -0.76 -19.09 15.29
CA GLN A 492 -0.89 -18.51 13.95
C GLN A 492 0.02 -17.29 13.78
N TRP A 493 0.08 -16.39 14.77
CA TRP A 493 1.00 -15.26 14.77
C TRP A 493 2.46 -15.70 14.73
N ALA A 494 2.83 -16.72 15.51
CA ALA A 494 4.18 -17.27 15.53
C ALA A 494 4.61 -17.82 14.16
N CYS A 495 3.68 -18.36 13.37
CA CYS A 495 3.95 -18.83 12.02
C CYS A 495 3.94 -17.70 10.98
N MET A 496 2.89 -16.87 10.97
CA MET A 496 2.64 -15.94 9.87
C MET A 496 3.44 -14.65 9.95
N LEU A 497 3.68 -14.09 11.14
CA LEU A 497 4.40 -12.83 11.28
C LEU A 497 5.84 -12.91 10.75
N PRO A 498 6.64 -13.93 11.10
CA PRO A 498 7.97 -14.08 10.51
C PRO A 498 7.91 -14.19 8.97
N MET A 499 6.99 -14.98 8.43
CA MET A 499 6.85 -15.15 6.98
C MET A 499 6.48 -13.84 6.29
N ALA A 500 5.55 -13.07 6.86
CA ALA A 500 5.15 -11.76 6.34
C ALA A 500 6.30 -10.75 6.37
N LEU A 501 7.04 -10.67 7.49
CA LEU A 501 8.20 -9.77 7.60
C LEU A 501 9.33 -10.16 6.64
N ALA A 502 9.60 -11.46 6.48
CA ALA A 502 10.60 -11.94 5.54
C ALA A 502 10.20 -11.62 4.09
N LEU A 503 8.97 -11.94 3.70
CA LEU A 503 8.46 -11.65 2.34
C LEU A 503 8.49 -10.14 2.06
N ALA A 504 8.03 -9.32 3.01
CA ALA A 504 8.07 -7.87 2.88
C ALA A 504 9.50 -7.34 2.71
N ASN A 505 10.46 -7.83 3.50
CA ASN A 505 11.86 -7.43 3.39
C ASN A 505 12.46 -7.80 2.02
N TRP A 506 12.28 -9.05 1.57
CA TRP A 506 12.82 -9.48 0.28
C TRP A 506 12.16 -8.78 -0.90
N SER A 507 10.83 -8.60 -0.86
CA SER A 507 10.13 -7.81 -1.87
C SER A 507 10.58 -6.34 -1.88
N THR A 508 10.95 -5.77 -0.74
CA THR A 508 11.51 -4.41 -0.68
C THR A 508 12.85 -4.34 -1.44
N ILE A 509 13.74 -5.31 -1.18
CA ILE A 509 15.08 -5.34 -1.78
C ILE A 509 15.05 -5.71 -3.28
N LEU A 510 14.20 -6.66 -3.65
CA LEU A 510 14.17 -7.27 -4.99
C LEU A 510 13.20 -6.58 -5.95
N VAL A 511 12.16 -5.91 -5.44
CA VAL A 511 11.10 -5.33 -6.26
C VAL A 511 10.98 -3.82 -6.04
N ASP A 512 10.79 -3.37 -4.80
CA ASP A 512 10.52 -1.94 -4.51
C ASP A 512 11.72 -1.03 -4.83
N GLU A 513 12.86 -1.25 -4.18
CA GLU A 513 14.07 -0.43 -4.36
C GLU A 513 14.55 -0.42 -5.83
N PRO A 514 14.54 -1.54 -6.58
CA PRO A 514 14.79 -1.52 -8.02
C PRO A 514 13.75 -0.73 -8.81
N SER A 515 12.46 -0.82 -8.49
CA SER A 515 11.40 -0.07 -9.18
C SER A 515 11.55 1.44 -9.00
N VAL A 516 11.93 1.88 -7.79
CA VAL A 516 12.23 3.31 -7.50
C VAL A 516 13.43 3.80 -8.32
N ARG A 517 14.49 2.98 -8.42
CA ARG A 517 15.68 3.29 -9.23
C ARG A 517 15.37 3.28 -10.72
N PHE A 518 14.55 2.34 -11.19
CA PHE A 518 14.08 2.26 -12.57
C PHE A 518 13.31 3.53 -12.95
N ALA A 519 12.33 3.94 -12.14
CA ALA A 519 11.58 5.16 -12.41
C ALA A 519 12.47 6.41 -12.46
N LYS A 520 13.51 6.49 -11.61
CA LYS A 520 14.50 7.58 -11.67
C LYS A 520 15.37 7.51 -12.93
N TRP A 521 15.82 6.32 -13.29
CA TRP A 521 16.63 6.10 -14.49
C TRP A 521 15.87 6.48 -15.77
N VAL A 522 14.58 6.16 -15.86
CA VAL A 522 13.72 6.59 -16.96
C VAL A 522 13.67 8.12 -17.04
N ASP A 523 13.37 8.80 -15.92
CA ASP A 523 13.34 10.27 -15.83
C ASP A 523 14.66 10.91 -16.29
N ASP A 524 15.79 10.39 -15.79
CA ASP A 524 17.13 10.88 -16.16
C ASP A 524 17.42 10.70 -17.66
N ILE A 525 16.97 9.60 -18.29
CA ILE A 525 17.12 9.39 -19.75
C ILE A 525 16.34 10.44 -20.53
N PHE A 526 15.06 10.61 -20.23
CA PHE A 526 14.21 11.54 -20.98
C PHE A 526 14.69 13.00 -20.86
N VAL A 527 15.25 13.38 -19.72
CA VAL A 527 15.81 14.73 -19.50
C VAL A 527 17.20 14.89 -20.12
N SER A 528 18.09 13.90 -19.99
CA SER A 528 19.48 14.00 -20.50
C SER A 528 19.59 13.93 -22.02
N SER A 529 18.60 13.35 -22.71
CA SER A 529 18.55 13.32 -24.17
C SER A 529 18.43 14.71 -24.83
N GLY A 530 18.16 15.78 -24.07
CA GLY A 530 18.18 17.17 -24.58
C GLY A 530 19.55 17.85 -24.57
N ALA A 531 20.48 17.44 -23.69
CA ALA A 531 21.80 18.07 -23.56
C ALA A 531 22.80 17.58 -24.62
N VAL A 532 22.64 16.35 -25.12
CA VAL A 532 23.53 15.76 -26.12
C VAL A 532 23.25 16.30 -27.54
N GLY A 533 22.08 16.92 -27.78
CA GLY A 533 21.69 17.45 -29.09
C GLY A 533 22.12 18.90 -29.38
N LEU A 534 22.56 19.66 -28.37
CA LEU A 534 22.95 21.06 -28.52
C LEU A 534 24.47 21.26 -28.62
N GLU A 535 25.29 20.37 -28.05
CA GLU A 535 26.75 20.43 -28.23
C GLU A 535 27.21 19.85 -29.59
N LEU A 536 26.42 18.96 -30.22
CA LEU A 536 26.72 18.39 -31.54
C LEU A 536 26.28 19.25 -32.74
N ARG A 537 25.76 20.47 -32.49
CA ARG A 537 25.48 21.49 -33.53
C ARG A 537 26.35 22.74 -33.39
N ALA A 538 27.31 22.75 -32.46
CA ALA A 538 28.21 23.86 -32.19
C ALA A 538 29.70 23.50 -32.30
N VAL A 539 30.02 22.37 -32.94
CA VAL A 539 31.34 21.96 -33.42
C VAL A 539 31.17 21.47 -34.84
#